data_AF-A0AAW9KQH3-F1
#
_entry.id   AF-A0AAW9KQH3-F1
#
_cell.length_a   1.000
_cell.length_b   1.000
_cell.length_c   1.000
_cell.angle_alpha   90.00
_cell.angle_beta   90.00
_cell.angle_gamma   90.00
#
_symmetry.space_group_name_H-M   'P 1'
#
loop_
_entity.id
_entity.type
_entity.pdbx_description
1 polymer ?
#
loop_
_entity_poly.entity_id
_entity_poly.type
_entity_poly.pdbx_seq_one_letter_code
_entity_poly.pdbx_strand_id
1 'polypeptide(L)' 'MPIKIPDTLPAKEILTQENIFVMLESRAYKQDIRPLRIVILNLM' A
#
# COMPACT_ATOMS: atom_id res chain seq x y z
N MET A 1 -4.18 0.58 -2.67
CA MET A 1 -3.51 -0.23 -1.64
C MET A 1 -2.36 -0.99 -2.29
N PRO A 2 -1.25 -1.24 -1.60
CA PRO A 2 -0.14 -2.03 -2.12
C PRO A 2 -0.53 -3.51 -2.28
N ILE A 3 0.20 -4.25 -3.12
CA ILE A 3 -0.02 -5.69 -3.33
C ILE A 3 0.54 -6.45 -2.13
N LYS A 4 -0.24 -7.38 -1.55
CA LYS A 4 0.19 -8.25 -0.45
C LYS A 4 1.11 -9.35 -1.00
N ILE A 5 2.30 -9.51 -0.43
CA ILE A 5 3.27 -10.55 -0.80
C ILE A 5 3.77 -11.32 0.44
N PRO A 6 4.15 -12.60 0.29
CA PRO A 6 4.84 -13.35 1.35
C PRO A 6 6.10 -12.65 1.86
N ASP A 7 6.34 -12.72 3.16
CA ASP A 7 7.49 -12.07 3.81
C ASP A 7 8.84 -12.60 3.31
N THR A 8 8.86 -13.85 2.83
CA THR A 8 10.04 -14.53 2.29
C THR A 8 10.13 -14.47 0.77
N LEU A 9 9.31 -13.66 0.08
CA LEU A 9 9.32 -13.58 -1.38
C LEU A 9 10.57 -12.82 -1.88
N PRO A 10 11.49 -13.45 -2.63
CA PRO A 10 12.72 -12.81 -3.12
C PRO A 10 12.44 -11.65 -4.10
N ALA A 11 11.30 -11.71 -4.78
CA ALA A 11 10.89 -10.69 -5.75
C ALA A 11 10.55 -9.33 -5.12
N LYS A 12 10.52 -9.21 -3.79
CA LYS A 12 10.28 -7.93 -3.09
C LYS A 12 11.23 -6.82 -3.58
N GLU A 13 12.51 -7.13 -3.73
CA GLU A 13 13.53 -6.15 -4.14
C GLU A 13 13.33 -5.71 -5.60
N ILE A 14 13.06 -6.67 -6.48
CA ILE A 14 12.79 -6.44 -7.91
C ILE A 14 11.56 -5.55 -8.08
N LEU A 15 10.45 -5.89 -7.41
CA LEU A 15 9.20 -5.12 -7.48
C LEU A 15 9.38 -3.71 -6.94
N THR A 16 10.20 -3.53 -5.90
CA THR A 16 10.50 -2.20 -5.36
C THR A 16 11.31 -1.34 -6.35
N GLN A 17 12.25 -1.95 -7.07
CA GLN A 17 13.03 -1.26 -8.12
C GLN A 17 12.16 -0.83 -9.31
N GLU A 18 11.10 -1.58 -9.61
CA GLU A 18 10.13 -1.26 -10.67
C GLU A 18 9.06 -0.24 -10.25
N ASN A 19 9.19 0.39 -9.07
CA ASN A 19 8.18 1.27 -8.46
C ASN A 19 6.83 0.58 -8.16
N ILE A 20 6.83 -0.75 -8.01
CA ILE A 20 5.66 -1.51 -7.60
C ILE A 20 5.60 -1.53 -6.07
N PHE A 21 4.58 -0.88 -5.51
CA PHE A 21 4.38 -0.85 -4.07
C PHE A 21 3.85 -2.18 -3.55
N VAL A 22 4.71 -2.90 -2.84
CA VAL A 22 4.40 -4.17 -2.19
C VAL A 22 4.27 -4.01 -0.67
N MET A 23 3.48 -4.88 -0.05
CA MET A 23 3.29 -4.95 1.40
C MET A 23 3.39 -6.39 1.88
N LEU A 24 4.10 -6.57 2.98
CA LEU A 24 4.23 -7.84 3.66
C LEU A 24 2.91 -8.30 4.27
N GLU A 25 2.69 -9.61 4.33
CA GLU A 25 1.45 -10.18 4.85
C GLU A 25 1.20 -9.77 6.30
N SER A 26 2.25 -9.88 7.12
CA SER A 26 2.26 -9.52 8.53
C SER A 26 1.88 -8.05 8.77
N ARG A 27 2.19 -7.17 7.81
CA ARG A 27 1.85 -5.75 7.85
C ARG A 27 0.43 -5.49 7.34
N ALA A 28 -0.01 -6.20 6.32
CA ALA A 28 -1.35 -6.05 5.73
C ALA A 28 -2.47 -6.31 6.75
N TYR A 29 -2.33 -7.33 7.60
CA TYR A 29 -3.34 -7.66 8.62
C TYR A 29 -3.47 -6.63 9.75
N LYS A 30 -2.47 -5.77 9.93
CA LYS A 30 -2.45 -4.75 10.99
C LYS A 30 -2.89 -3.38 10.48
N GLN A 31 -3.37 -3.29 9.24
CA GLN A 31 -3.77 -2.01 8.67
C GLN A 31 -5.04 -1.49 9.33
N ASP A 32 -4.92 -0.32 9.93
CA ASP A 32 -6.07 0.47 10.40
C ASP A 32 -6.54 1.40 9.26
N ILE A 33 -7.42 0.89 8.41
CA ILE A 33 -8.00 1.65 7.30
C ILE A 33 -9.12 2.52 7.85
N ARG A 34 -8.93 3.84 7.81
CA ARG A 34 -9.92 4.82 8.30
C ARG A 34 -10.55 5.62 7.17
N PRO A 35 -11.80 6.11 7.34
CA PRO A 35 -12.45 6.97 6.36
C PRO A 35 -11.64 8.26 6.07
N LEU A 36 -11.57 8.63 4.80
CA LEU A 36 -11.00 9.91 4.38
C LEU A 36 -12.01 11.02 4.63
N ARG A 37 -11.55 12.13 5.22
CA ARG A 37 -12.31 13.38 5.30
C ARG A 37 -11.75 14.31 4.22
N ILE A 38 -12.46 14.40 3.10
CA ILE A 38 -12.06 15.20 1.94
C ILE A 38 -12.99 16.42 1.88
N VAL A 39 -12.40 17.61 1.75
CA VAL A 39 -13.14 18.84 1.46
C VAL A 39 -12.78 19.27 0.05
N ILE A 40 -13.81 19.64 -0.72
CA ILE A 40 -13.65 20.28 -2.02
C ILE A 40 -14.26 21.67 -1.89
N LEU A 41 -13.43 22.70 -2.00
CA LEU A 41 -13.88 24.08 -2.11
C LEU A 41 -13.89 24.45 -3.59
N ASN A 42 -15.08 24.51 -4.17
CA ASN A 42 -15.28 25.00 -5.53
C ASN A 42 -15.64 26.49 -5.48
N LEU A 43 -14.85 27.33 -6.14
CA LEU A 43 -15.02 28.80 -6.18
C LEU A 43 -15.52 29.31 -7.54
N MET A 44 -15.92 28.38 -8.40
CA MET A 44 -16.56 28.68 -9.68
C MET A 44 -18.07 28.82 -9.57
#